data_AF-A0A932V185-F1
#
_entry.id   AF-A0A932V185-F1
#
_cell.length_a   1.000
_cell.length_b   1.000
_cell.length_c   1.000
_cell.angle_alpha   90.00
_cell.angle_beta   90.00
_cell.angle_gamma   90.00
#
_symmetry.space_group_name_H-M   'P 1'
#
loop_
_entity.id
_entity.type
_entity.pdbx_description
1 polymer ?
#
loop_
_entity_poly.entity_id
_entity_poly.type
_entity_poly.pdbx_seq_one_letter_code
_entity_poly.pdbx_strand_id
1 'polypeptide(L)'
;MSHLGGWEGYVVGSVGRIEAEEEACRPVAMIELLGREDRARRCSGCGRFVRGVHEWVEREVRDLPVFDADTVLRVWRCRVACPRCGPKVEALPWLEPYARVTKRLAQSVARLCKVLPIRHVAEHFGLHWHTVKAIDKAHLEQKLGPPDFTGVELLLIDEFALRKGHRYATVVADAVTKRVLWVGKGRSREEVRVFFDLLGHEGCARIKAVGMDMNHAFAAEVRHNCPQAEIVYDLFHVVANYGKEVVDAIRVTEANRLRHDKPSRKLIKGAKWLLLRNKANLVMTH
;
A
#
# COMPACT_ATOMS: atom_id res chain seq x y z
N MET A 1 -3.43 -22.65 -31.11
CA MET A 1 -3.47 -22.31 -29.67
C MET A 1 -2.43 -21.27 -29.24
N SER A 2 -1.29 -21.10 -29.92
CA SER A 2 -0.25 -20.11 -29.52
C SER A 2 -0.70 -18.64 -29.53
N HIS A 3 -1.74 -18.28 -30.31
CA HIS A 3 -2.24 -16.90 -30.38
C HIS A 3 -3.02 -16.46 -29.14
N LEU A 4 -3.71 -17.37 -28.45
CA LEU A 4 -4.49 -17.04 -27.24
C LEU A 4 -3.60 -16.82 -26.00
N GLY A 5 -2.42 -17.43 -25.98
CA GLY A 5 -1.48 -17.34 -24.86
C GLY A 5 -0.70 -16.02 -24.77
N GLY A 6 -0.58 -15.28 -25.87
CA GLY A 6 0.25 -14.06 -25.91
C GLY A 6 1.75 -14.32 -25.65
N TRP A 7 2.20 -15.57 -25.73
CA TRP A 7 3.60 -15.98 -25.50
C TRP A 7 4.44 -15.76 -26.77
N GLU A 8 4.61 -14.50 -27.15
CA GLU A 8 5.36 -14.12 -28.34
C GLU A 8 6.76 -14.76 -28.38
N GLY A 9 7.09 -15.40 -29.51
CA GLY A 9 8.36 -16.10 -29.73
C GLY A 9 8.35 -17.58 -29.39
N TYR A 10 7.25 -18.09 -28.85
CA TYR A 10 7.12 -19.48 -28.43
C TYR A 10 5.96 -20.17 -29.16
N VAL A 11 6.04 -21.49 -29.21
CA VAL A 11 4.94 -22.38 -29.59
C VAL A 11 4.63 -23.29 -28.42
N VAL A 12 3.36 -23.72 -28.35
CA VAL A 12 2.95 -24.70 -27.34
C VAL A 12 3.45 -26.06 -27.79
N GLY A 13 4.23 -26.72 -26.93
CA GLY A 13 4.64 -28.11 -27.08
C GLY A 13 3.57 -29.02 -26.46
N SER A 14 3.92 -29.67 -25.36
CA SER A 14 2.97 -30.47 -24.58
C SER A 14 2.02 -29.62 -23.70
N VAL A 15 0.80 -30.14 -23.50
CA VAL A 15 -0.17 -29.61 -22.54
C VAL A 15 -0.66 -30.78 -21.70
N GLY A 16 -0.57 -30.64 -20.38
CA GLY A 16 -1.04 -31.62 -19.41
C GLY A 16 -1.87 -30.96 -18.32
N ARG A 17 -2.67 -31.77 -17.63
CA ARG A 17 -3.43 -31.36 -16.46
C ARG A 17 -3.16 -32.35 -15.35
N ILE A 18 -2.80 -31.83 -14.19
CA ILE A 18 -2.56 -32.58 -12.97
C ILE A 18 -3.75 -32.29 -12.06
N GLU A 19 -4.54 -33.32 -11.78
CA GLU A 19 -5.68 -33.18 -10.87
C GLU A 19 -5.20 -33.01 -9.43
N ALA A 20 -5.99 -32.30 -8.63
CA ALA A 20 -5.69 -32.14 -7.22
C ALA A 20 -5.97 -33.45 -6.46
N GLU A 21 -5.03 -33.88 -5.63
CA GLU A 21 -5.19 -35.08 -4.78
C GLU A 21 -6.10 -34.79 -3.57
N GLU A 22 -6.20 -33.52 -3.15
CA GLU A 22 -7.01 -33.06 -2.04
C GLU A 22 -8.06 -32.04 -2.51
N GLU A 23 -9.25 -32.09 -1.94
CA GLU A 23 -10.40 -31.23 -2.31
C GLU A 23 -10.13 -29.73 -2.08
N ALA A 24 -9.18 -29.38 -1.21
CA ALA A 24 -8.74 -28.01 -0.96
C ALA A 24 -7.72 -27.48 -1.98
N CYS A 25 -7.13 -28.34 -2.81
CA CYS A 25 -6.13 -27.96 -3.80
C CYS A 25 -6.78 -27.74 -5.17
N ARG A 26 -6.21 -26.82 -5.95
CA ARG A 26 -6.64 -26.62 -7.34
C ARG A 26 -5.85 -27.52 -8.28
N PRO A 27 -6.48 -28.03 -9.36
CA PRO A 27 -5.75 -28.71 -10.41
C PRO A 27 -4.72 -27.77 -11.05
N VAL A 28 -3.68 -28.34 -11.66
CA VAL A 28 -2.61 -27.58 -12.32
C VAL A 28 -2.57 -27.91 -13.81
N ALA A 29 -2.74 -26.89 -14.63
CA ALA A 29 -2.48 -26.97 -16.07
C ALA A 29 -0.98 -26.71 -16.33
N MET A 30 -0.30 -27.72 -16.85
CA MET A 30 1.11 -27.65 -17.23
C MET A 30 1.22 -27.43 -18.74
N ILE A 31 1.83 -26.33 -19.15
CA ILE A 31 1.97 -25.96 -20.57
C ILE A 31 3.46 -25.81 -20.89
N GLU A 32 3.96 -26.63 -21.79
CA GLU A 32 5.32 -26.51 -22.30
C GLU A 32 5.39 -25.48 -23.41
N LEU A 33 6.33 -24.55 -23.30
CA LEU A 33 6.61 -23.52 -24.28
C LEU A 33 8.00 -23.74 -24.87
N LEU A 34 8.01 -24.03 -26.17
CA LEU A 34 9.22 -24.22 -26.98
C LEU A 34 9.52 -22.94 -27.75
N GLY A 35 10.74 -22.42 -27.61
CA GLY A 35 11.15 -21.23 -28.35
C GLY A 35 11.27 -21.52 -29.85
N ARG A 36 10.70 -20.67 -30.71
CA ARG A 36 10.84 -20.84 -32.16
C ARG A 36 12.31 -20.73 -32.57
N GLU A 37 12.82 -21.68 -33.34
CA GLU A 37 14.24 -21.73 -33.72
C GLU A 37 14.62 -20.65 -34.73
N ASP A 38 13.76 -20.42 -35.73
CA ASP A 38 14.00 -19.54 -36.89
C ASP A 38 13.77 -18.05 -36.65
N ARG A 39 14.02 -17.57 -35.42
CA ARG A 39 13.91 -16.13 -35.10
C ARG A 39 15.18 -15.59 -34.48
N ALA A 40 15.45 -14.32 -34.80
CA ALA A 40 16.37 -13.54 -33.99
C ALA A 40 15.73 -13.25 -32.62
N ARG A 41 16.50 -13.36 -31.54
CA ARG A 41 16.05 -13.16 -30.16
C ARG A 41 16.67 -11.90 -29.59
N ARG A 42 15.91 -11.16 -28.79
CA ARG A 42 16.36 -9.88 -28.24
C ARG A 42 17.27 -10.12 -27.03
N CYS A 43 18.48 -9.59 -27.01
CA CYS A 43 19.38 -9.70 -25.86
C CYS A 43 18.86 -8.87 -24.67
N SER A 44 18.78 -9.44 -23.47
CA SER A 44 18.34 -8.71 -22.26
C SER A 44 19.31 -7.63 -21.77
N GLY A 45 20.57 -7.66 -22.22
CA GLY A 45 21.59 -6.66 -21.84
C GLY A 45 21.55 -5.41 -22.71
N CYS A 46 21.67 -5.58 -24.04
CA CYS A 46 21.76 -4.44 -24.97
C CYS A 46 20.55 -4.25 -25.88
N GLY A 47 19.55 -5.12 -25.81
CA GLY A 47 18.34 -5.03 -26.63
C GLY A 47 18.52 -5.36 -28.11
N ARG A 48 19.73 -5.69 -28.59
CA ARG A 48 19.98 -6.10 -29.98
C ARG A 48 19.39 -7.47 -30.26
N PHE A 49 18.95 -7.68 -31.50
CA PHE A 49 18.52 -8.99 -31.99
C PHE A 49 19.73 -9.85 -32.34
N VAL A 50 19.74 -11.08 -31.84
CA VAL A 50 20.84 -12.05 -31.96
C VAL A 50 20.24 -13.40 -32.40
N ARG A 51 20.81 -14.00 -33.45
CA ARG A 51 20.43 -15.35 -33.91
C ARG A 51 21.19 -16.45 -33.16
N GLY A 52 22.46 -16.19 -32.81
CA GLY A 52 23.31 -17.13 -32.09
C GLY A 52 22.73 -17.53 -30.74
N VAL A 53 22.61 -18.84 -30.53
CA VAL A 53 22.20 -19.45 -29.27
C VAL A 53 23.45 -19.87 -28.51
N HIS A 54 23.52 -19.52 -27.22
CA HIS A 54 24.53 -20.04 -26.32
C HIS A 54 24.05 -21.35 -25.67
N GLU A 55 22.87 -21.32 -25.06
CA GLU A 55 22.24 -22.50 -24.45
C GLU A 55 20.73 -22.29 -24.29
N TRP A 56 20.01 -23.37 -24.00
CA TRP A 56 18.61 -23.36 -23.60
C TRP A 56 18.49 -23.79 -22.14
N VAL A 57 17.67 -23.08 -21.38
CA VAL A 57 17.44 -23.34 -19.96
C VAL A 57 15.94 -23.44 -19.71
N GLU A 58 15.52 -24.56 -19.14
CA GLU A 58 14.14 -24.75 -18.71
C GLU A 58 13.85 -23.92 -17.46
N ARG A 59 12.67 -23.26 -17.44
CA ARG A 59 12.17 -22.55 -16.25
C ARG A 59 10.68 -22.68 -16.10
N GLU A 60 10.24 -22.87 -14.87
CA GLU A 60 8.84 -22.79 -14.52
C GLU A 60 8.39 -21.36 -14.22
N VAL A 61 7.27 -20.97 -14.80
CA VAL A 61 6.66 -19.64 -14.66
C VAL A 61 5.16 -19.79 -14.46
N ARG A 62 4.60 -19.10 -13.46
CA ARG A 62 3.16 -19.07 -13.23
C ARG A 62 2.47 -18.11 -14.20
N ASP A 63 1.28 -18.50 -14.65
CA ASP A 63 0.44 -17.68 -15.51
C ASP A 63 -0.99 -17.59 -14.98
N LEU A 64 -1.85 -16.83 -15.67
CA LEU A 64 -3.27 -16.76 -15.33
C LEU A 64 -3.91 -18.15 -15.32
N PRO A 65 -4.78 -18.45 -14.35
CA PRO A 65 -5.52 -19.72 -14.33
C PRO A 65 -6.25 -19.96 -15.65
N VAL A 66 -6.29 -21.23 -16.05
CA VAL A 66 -7.04 -21.70 -17.22
C VAL A 66 -8.18 -22.55 -16.69
N PHE A 67 -9.40 -22.05 -16.85
CA PHE A 67 -10.59 -22.59 -16.20
C PHE A 67 -10.44 -22.59 -14.66
N ASP A 68 -10.61 -23.75 -14.04
CA ASP A 68 -10.46 -24.00 -12.60
C ASP A 68 -9.02 -24.34 -12.20
N ALA A 69 -8.10 -24.51 -13.16
CA ALA A 69 -6.73 -24.93 -12.91
C ALA A 69 -5.74 -23.76 -12.85
N ASP A 70 -4.86 -23.81 -11.86
CA ASP A 70 -3.68 -22.96 -11.80
C ASP A 70 -2.74 -23.29 -12.97
N THR A 71 -2.12 -22.29 -13.60
CA THR A 71 -1.28 -22.53 -14.78
C THR A 71 0.21 -22.39 -14.48
N VAL A 72 0.97 -23.43 -14.83
CA VAL A 72 2.44 -23.46 -14.82
C VAL A 72 2.93 -23.63 -16.25
N LEU A 73 3.82 -22.72 -16.66
CA LEU A 73 4.50 -22.76 -17.95
C LEU A 73 5.90 -23.35 -17.76
N ARG A 74 6.22 -24.42 -18.47
CA ARG A 74 7.61 -24.92 -18.62
C ARG A 74 8.22 -24.25 -19.83
N VAL A 75 8.98 -23.20 -19.59
CA VAL A 75 9.53 -22.32 -20.62
C VAL A 75 10.97 -22.72 -20.92
N TRP A 76 11.21 -23.26 -22.11
CA TRP A 76 12.56 -23.47 -22.62
C TRP A 76 13.13 -22.14 -23.11
N ARG A 77 13.83 -21.41 -22.24
CA ARG A 77 14.31 -20.06 -22.53
C ARG A 77 15.72 -20.05 -23.09
N CYS A 78 15.92 -19.30 -24.17
CA CYS A 78 17.23 -19.18 -24.78
C CYS A 78 18.12 -18.17 -24.01
N ARG A 79 19.38 -18.53 -23.77
CA ARG A 79 20.47 -17.56 -23.59
C ARG A 79 21.12 -17.32 -24.95
N VAL A 80 21.09 -16.07 -25.40
CA VAL A 80 21.68 -15.65 -26.67
C VAL A 80 23.20 -15.47 -26.53
N ALA A 81 23.94 -15.89 -27.55
CA ALA A 81 25.37 -15.65 -27.69
C ALA A 81 25.60 -14.20 -28.18
N CYS A 82 25.34 -13.21 -27.33
CA CYS A 82 25.43 -11.81 -27.71
C CYS A 82 26.91 -11.37 -27.86
N PRO A 83 27.33 -10.89 -29.04
CA PRO A 83 28.73 -10.47 -29.26
C PRO A 83 29.13 -9.24 -28.43
N ARG A 84 28.17 -8.43 -27.97
CA ARG A 84 28.42 -7.23 -27.14
C ARG A 84 28.41 -7.51 -25.64
N CYS A 85 27.52 -8.39 -25.17
CA CYS A 85 27.24 -8.56 -23.74
C CYS A 85 27.69 -9.90 -23.17
N GLY A 86 28.23 -10.78 -24.01
CA GLY A 86 28.37 -12.19 -23.70
C GLY A 86 27.03 -12.91 -23.54
N PRO A 87 27.02 -14.12 -22.97
CA PRO A 87 25.81 -14.93 -22.81
C PRO A 87 24.75 -14.27 -21.91
N LYS A 88 23.62 -13.85 -22.49
CA LYS A 88 22.50 -13.22 -21.78
C LYS A 88 21.19 -13.93 -22.09
N VAL A 89 20.25 -13.94 -21.14
CA VAL A 89 18.89 -14.45 -21.40
C VAL A 89 18.20 -13.61 -22.47
N GLU A 90 17.34 -14.24 -23.28
CA GLU A 90 16.52 -13.48 -24.22
C GLU A 90 15.50 -12.61 -23.47
N ALA A 91 15.30 -11.37 -23.92
CA ALA A 91 14.26 -10.49 -23.42
C ALA A 91 12.92 -10.85 -24.05
N LEU A 92 11.90 -11.05 -23.21
CA LEU A 92 10.56 -11.43 -23.63
C LEU A 92 9.56 -10.31 -23.28
N PRO A 93 8.65 -9.95 -24.20
CA PRO A 93 7.67 -8.90 -23.95
C PRO A 93 6.66 -9.29 -22.87
N TRP A 94 6.44 -10.59 -22.64
CA TRP A 94 5.46 -11.14 -21.70
C TRP A 94 6.06 -11.68 -20.40
N LEU A 95 7.38 -11.72 -20.24
CA LEU A 95 8.08 -12.22 -19.05
C LEU A 95 9.31 -11.37 -18.72
N GLU A 96 9.30 -10.74 -17.56
CA GLU A 96 10.45 -9.95 -17.08
C GLU A 96 11.66 -10.84 -16.74
N PRO A 97 12.90 -10.31 -16.80
CA PRO A 97 14.07 -11.00 -16.30
C PRO A 97 13.86 -11.51 -14.86
N TYR A 98 14.22 -12.76 -14.61
CA TYR A 98 14.13 -13.44 -13.31
C TYR A 98 12.73 -13.61 -12.70
N ALA A 99 11.68 -13.01 -13.28
CA ALA A 99 10.31 -13.14 -12.80
C ALA A 99 9.83 -14.61 -12.83
N ARG A 100 9.05 -14.98 -11.82
CA ARG A 100 8.39 -16.30 -11.71
C ARG A 100 6.92 -16.27 -12.13
N VAL A 101 6.42 -15.10 -12.54
CA VAL A 101 5.06 -14.88 -13.03
C VAL A 101 5.12 -14.16 -14.37
N THR A 102 4.16 -14.42 -15.26
CA THR A 102 4.02 -13.63 -16.49
C THR A 102 3.60 -12.19 -16.18
N LYS A 103 3.87 -11.27 -17.11
CA LYS A 103 3.42 -9.86 -16.98
C LYS A 103 1.90 -9.76 -16.90
N ARG A 104 1.16 -10.60 -17.64
CA ARG A 104 -0.31 -10.60 -17.61
C ARG A 104 -0.88 -11.08 -16.27
N LEU A 105 -0.24 -12.07 -15.64
CA LEU A 105 -0.59 -12.47 -14.28
C LEU A 105 -0.28 -11.34 -13.29
N ALA A 106 0.93 -10.75 -13.36
CA ALA A 106 1.30 -9.63 -12.49
C ALA A 106 0.34 -8.43 -12.62
N GLN A 107 -0.08 -8.09 -13.83
CA GLN A 107 -1.09 -7.05 -14.07
C GLN A 107 -2.44 -7.39 -13.44
N SER A 108 -2.86 -8.65 -13.49
CA SER A 108 -4.15 -9.11 -12.93
C SER A 108 -4.12 -9.09 -11.40
N VAL A 109 -3.01 -9.54 -10.80
CA VAL A 109 -2.70 -9.38 -9.38
C VAL A 109 -2.81 -7.91 -8.96
N ALA A 110 -2.10 -7.02 -9.65
CA ALA A 110 -2.11 -5.59 -9.35
C ALA A 110 -3.47 -4.91 -9.57
N ARG A 111 -4.34 -5.46 -10.44
CA ARG A 111 -5.74 -4.99 -10.56
C ARG A 111 -6.57 -5.39 -9.35
N LEU A 112 -6.46 -6.62 -8.86
CA LEU A 112 -7.20 -7.06 -7.67
C LEU A 112 -6.69 -6.40 -6.39
N CYS A 113 -5.39 -6.13 -6.26
CA CYS A 113 -4.84 -5.42 -5.09
C CYS A 113 -5.44 -4.02 -4.87
N LYS A 114 -6.08 -3.42 -5.89
CA LYS A 114 -6.79 -2.14 -5.74
C LYS A 114 -8.07 -2.22 -4.91
N VAL A 115 -8.68 -3.40 -4.86
CA VAL A 115 -10.03 -3.61 -4.28
C VAL A 115 -10.05 -4.69 -3.22
N LEU A 116 -8.99 -5.50 -3.11
CA LEU A 116 -8.87 -6.59 -2.15
C LEU A 116 -7.56 -6.53 -1.36
N PRO A 117 -7.57 -6.96 -0.09
CA PRO A 117 -6.34 -7.13 0.69
C PRO A 117 -5.37 -8.10 0.01
N ILE A 118 -4.06 -7.81 0.12
CA ILE A 118 -2.97 -8.65 -0.43
C ILE A 118 -3.13 -10.13 -0.08
N ARG A 119 -3.58 -10.45 1.14
CA ARG A 119 -3.81 -11.84 1.58
C ARG A 119 -4.84 -12.58 0.71
N HIS A 120 -5.97 -11.95 0.41
CA HIS A 120 -7.04 -12.59 -0.37
C HIS A 120 -6.62 -12.70 -1.83
N VAL A 121 -5.83 -11.74 -2.34
CA VAL A 121 -5.28 -11.82 -3.70
C VAL A 121 -4.26 -12.95 -3.81
N ALA A 122 -3.42 -13.14 -2.78
CA ALA A 122 -2.47 -14.24 -2.68
C ALA A 122 -3.19 -15.60 -2.67
N GLU A 123 -4.20 -15.77 -1.83
CA GLU A 123 -5.06 -16.95 -1.79
C GLU A 123 -5.76 -17.18 -3.14
N HIS A 124 -6.33 -16.13 -3.75
CA HIS A 124 -7.05 -16.23 -5.01
C HIS A 124 -6.19 -16.75 -6.17
N PHE A 125 -4.93 -16.32 -6.27
CA PHE A 125 -4.00 -16.74 -7.34
C PHE A 125 -3.06 -17.89 -6.95
N GLY A 126 -3.14 -18.40 -5.72
CA GLY A 126 -2.20 -19.40 -5.22
C GLY A 126 -0.74 -18.90 -5.19
N LEU A 127 -0.54 -17.60 -4.93
CA LEU A 127 0.79 -16.98 -4.91
C LEU A 127 1.24 -16.71 -3.47
N HIS A 128 2.55 -16.74 -3.24
CA HIS A 128 3.09 -16.33 -1.94
C HIS A 128 2.77 -14.85 -1.65
N TRP A 129 2.40 -14.52 -0.42
CA TRP A 129 2.03 -13.16 -0.01
C TRP A 129 3.09 -12.11 -0.39
N HIS A 130 4.38 -12.40 -0.16
CA HIS A 130 5.47 -11.51 -0.54
C HIS A 130 5.57 -11.27 -2.05
N THR A 131 5.21 -12.26 -2.88
CA THR A 131 5.20 -12.11 -4.35
C THR A 131 4.12 -11.12 -4.76
N VAL A 132 2.90 -11.27 -4.23
CA VAL A 132 1.79 -10.34 -4.48
C VAL A 132 2.15 -8.93 -4.02
N LYS A 133 2.71 -8.79 -2.81
CA LYS A 133 3.17 -7.49 -2.30
C LYS A 133 4.24 -6.84 -3.19
N ALA A 134 5.19 -7.62 -3.70
CA ALA A 134 6.23 -7.11 -4.59
C ALA A 134 5.65 -6.64 -5.93
N ILE A 135 4.71 -7.39 -6.50
CA ILE A 135 3.99 -7.02 -7.73
C ILE A 135 3.20 -5.73 -7.54
N ASP A 136 2.43 -5.64 -6.46
CA ASP A 136 1.63 -4.46 -6.13
C ASP A 136 2.52 -3.22 -5.94
N LYS A 137 3.61 -3.35 -5.18
CA LYS A 137 4.59 -2.28 -4.98
C LYS A 137 5.19 -1.80 -6.30
N ALA A 138 5.67 -2.72 -7.14
CA ALA A 138 6.27 -2.35 -8.43
C ALA A 138 5.26 -1.66 -9.35
N HIS A 139 4.00 -2.09 -9.34
CA HIS A 139 2.93 -1.45 -10.10
C HIS A 139 2.58 -0.06 -9.58
N LEU A 140 2.57 0.14 -8.25
CA LEU A 140 2.39 1.46 -7.65
C LEU A 140 3.55 2.39 -7.98
N GLU A 141 4.80 1.92 -7.90
CA GLU A 141 6.00 2.70 -8.27
C GLU A 141 6.00 3.13 -9.74
N GLN A 142 5.45 2.30 -10.64
CA GLN A 142 5.32 2.65 -12.06
C GLN A 142 4.20 3.66 -12.33
N LYS A 143 3.15 3.67 -11.51
CA LYS A 143 1.96 4.52 -11.72
C LYS A 143 2.02 5.84 -10.97
N LEU A 144 2.61 5.82 -9.79
CA LEU A 144 2.72 6.97 -8.92
C LEU A 144 4.02 7.69 -9.25
N GLY A 145 3.90 8.88 -9.82
CA GLY A 145 5.00 9.84 -9.91
C GLY A 145 5.25 10.50 -8.56
N PRO A 146 6.21 11.46 -8.51
CA PRO A 146 6.34 12.33 -7.36
C PRO A 146 5.00 13.02 -7.04
N PRO A 147 4.71 13.31 -5.76
CA PRO A 147 3.52 14.06 -5.39
C PRO A 147 3.53 15.43 -6.07
N ASP A 148 2.37 15.81 -6.60
CA ASP A 148 2.16 17.14 -7.17
C ASP A 148 1.54 18.03 -6.08
N PHE A 149 2.22 19.12 -5.74
CA PHE A 149 1.82 20.09 -4.73
C PHE A 149 1.20 21.36 -5.34
N THR A 150 0.95 21.36 -6.65
CA THR A 150 0.35 22.50 -7.35
C THR A 150 -1.05 22.78 -6.81
N GLY A 151 -1.31 24.04 -6.45
CA GLY A 151 -2.63 24.48 -5.97
C GLY A 151 -3.00 24.03 -4.54
N VAL A 152 -2.10 23.38 -3.81
CA VAL A 152 -2.34 23.04 -2.40
C VAL A 152 -2.24 24.31 -1.55
N GLU A 153 -3.34 24.68 -0.91
CA GLU A 153 -3.43 25.85 -0.01
C GLU A 153 -3.89 25.48 1.41
N LEU A 154 -4.55 24.33 1.58
CA LEU A 154 -5.11 23.87 2.84
C LEU A 154 -4.58 22.47 3.15
N LEU A 155 -3.95 22.30 4.31
CA LEU A 155 -3.37 21.02 4.73
C LEU A 155 -4.14 20.41 5.87
N LEU A 156 -4.13 19.08 5.94
CA LEU A 156 -4.49 18.29 7.10
C LEU A 156 -3.26 17.49 7.53
N ILE A 157 -2.85 17.62 8.79
CA ILE A 157 -1.76 16.87 9.40
C ILE A 157 -2.35 16.03 10.54
N ASP A 158 -2.12 14.73 10.50
CA ASP A 158 -2.62 13.81 11.52
C ASP A 158 -1.60 12.71 11.86
N GLU A 159 -1.72 12.14 13.06
CA GLU A 159 -0.89 11.07 13.59
C GLU A 159 -1.70 9.78 13.69
N PHE A 160 -1.21 8.69 13.10
CA PHE A 160 -1.84 7.39 13.24
C PHE A 160 -0.87 6.32 13.72
N ALA A 161 -1.36 5.43 14.58
CA ALA A 161 -0.57 4.34 15.13
C ALA A 161 -0.37 3.22 14.09
N LEU A 162 0.89 2.93 13.74
CA LEU A 162 1.25 1.85 12.82
C LEU A 162 1.11 0.47 13.48
N ARG A 163 1.45 0.37 14.77
CA ARG A 163 1.35 -0.84 15.60
C ARG A 163 1.15 -0.46 17.07
N LYS A 164 0.59 -1.38 17.87
CA LYS A 164 0.61 -1.26 19.34
C LYS A 164 2.05 -1.07 19.83
N GLY A 165 2.27 -0.11 20.74
CA GLY A 165 3.59 0.16 21.35
C GLY A 165 4.33 1.38 20.81
N HIS A 166 3.66 2.52 20.64
CA HIS A 166 4.28 3.83 20.37
C HIS A 166 5.04 3.97 19.04
N ARG A 167 4.60 3.28 17.98
CA ARG A 167 5.07 3.55 16.61
C ARG A 167 4.00 4.31 15.85
N TYR A 168 4.25 5.58 15.64
CA TYR A 168 3.34 6.49 14.96
C TYR A 168 3.83 6.77 13.54
N ALA A 169 2.91 7.20 12.69
CA ALA A 169 3.19 7.76 11.39
C ALA A 169 2.40 9.07 11.27
N THR A 170 3.00 10.03 10.59
CA THR A 170 2.35 11.30 10.28
C THR A 170 1.85 11.22 8.84
N VAL A 171 0.60 11.61 8.63
CA VAL A 171 0.02 11.81 7.29
C VAL A 171 -0.19 13.29 7.06
N VAL A 172 0.19 13.76 5.87
CA VAL A 172 -0.17 15.08 5.38
C VAL A 172 -1.04 14.91 4.14
N ALA A 173 -2.20 15.55 4.14
CA ALA A 173 -3.18 15.49 3.06
C ALA A 173 -3.66 16.89 2.66
N ASP A 174 -4.12 17.03 1.43
CA ASP A 174 -4.86 18.21 0.98
C ASP A 174 -6.26 18.20 1.61
N ALA A 175 -6.62 19.28 2.29
CA ALA A 175 -7.91 19.40 2.96
C ALA A 175 -9.10 19.43 1.98
N VAL A 176 -8.88 19.86 0.73
CA VAL A 176 -9.92 19.97 -0.30
C VAL A 176 -10.07 18.65 -1.05
N THR A 177 -9.00 18.19 -1.72
CA THR A 177 -9.08 16.98 -2.57
C THR A 177 -9.02 15.68 -1.78
N LYS A 178 -8.68 15.73 -0.48
CA LYS A 178 -8.42 14.58 0.40
C LYS A 178 -7.29 13.67 -0.10
N ARG A 179 -6.48 14.16 -1.05
CA ARG A 179 -5.31 13.43 -1.55
C ARG A 179 -4.25 13.39 -0.46
N VAL A 180 -3.73 12.20 -0.18
CA VAL A 180 -2.54 12.04 0.66
C VAL A 180 -1.33 12.57 -0.11
N LEU A 181 -0.70 13.59 0.45
CA LEU A 181 0.47 14.27 -0.13
C LEU A 181 1.77 13.63 0.37
N TRP A 182 1.78 13.20 1.63
CA TRP A 182 2.97 12.63 2.25
C TRP A 182 2.62 11.73 3.44
N VAL A 183 3.44 10.71 3.66
CA VAL A 183 3.39 9.84 4.84
C VAL A 183 4.80 9.64 5.37
N GLY A 184 5.03 10.05 6.62
CA GLY A 184 6.30 9.87 7.32
C GLY A 184 6.18 8.87 8.46
N LYS A 185 7.31 8.23 8.79
CA LYS A 185 7.41 7.50 10.07
C LYS A 185 7.65 8.51 11.18
N GLY A 186 6.99 8.25 12.30
CA GLY A 186 7.08 9.04 13.53
C GLY A 186 6.28 10.35 13.51
N ARG A 187 6.62 11.22 14.47
CA ARG A 187 5.89 12.45 14.86
C ARG A 187 6.83 13.55 15.36
N SER A 188 8.14 13.33 15.26
CA SER A 188 9.11 14.30 15.74
C SER A 188 9.12 15.52 14.82
N ARG A 189 9.69 16.61 15.33
CA ARG A 189 9.82 17.86 14.60
C ARG A 189 10.64 17.66 13.32
N GLU A 190 11.71 16.89 13.41
CA GLU A 190 12.61 16.54 12.30
C GLU A 190 11.92 15.69 11.25
N GLU A 191 11.05 14.75 11.66
CA GLU A 191 10.34 13.86 10.75
C GLU A 191 9.31 14.62 9.90
N VAL A 192 8.59 15.58 10.50
CA VAL A 192 7.60 16.41 9.78
C VAL A 192 8.27 17.48 8.93
N ARG A 193 9.43 18.00 9.34
CA ARG A 193 10.17 19.00 8.55
C ARG A 193 10.47 18.55 7.13
N VAL A 194 10.71 17.24 6.94
CA VAL A 194 10.93 16.64 5.60
C VAL A 194 9.78 16.95 4.64
N PHE A 195 8.54 17.02 5.12
CA PHE A 195 7.41 17.40 4.27
C PHE A 195 7.51 18.86 3.81
N PHE A 196 7.84 19.79 4.71
CA PHE A 196 7.99 21.21 4.37
C PHE A 196 9.18 21.45 3.44
N ASP A 197 10.27 20.70 3.60
CA ASP A 197 11.41 20.73 2.69
C ASP A 197 11.01 20.26 1.27
N LEU A 198 10.16 19.22 1.16
CA LEU A 198 9.61 18.74 -0.11
C LEU A 198 8.62 19.71 -0.75
N LEU A 199 7.81 20.39 0.07
CA LEU A 199 6.85 21.40 -0.38
C LEU A 199 7.57 22.65 -0.91
N GLY A 200 8.74 22.96 -0.36
CA GLY A 200 9.59 24.08 -0.74
C GLY A 200 9.04 25.44 -0.32
N HIS A 201 9.88 26.48 -0.41
CA HIS A 201 9.53 27.82 0.04
C HIS A 201 8.26 28.37 -0.64
N GLU A 202 8.14 28.22 -1.97
CA GLU A 202 6.96 28.68 -2.71
C GLU A 202 5.70 27.92 -2.33
N GLY A 203 5.79 26.61 -2.06
CA GLY A 203 4.65 25.82 -1.62
C GLY A 203 4.21 26.21 -0.21
N CYS A 204 5.15 26.36 0.71
CA CYS A 204 4.90 26.81 2.06
C CYS A 204 4.23 28.20 2.10
N ALA A 205 4.67 29.14 1.26
CA ALA A 205 4.10 30.48 1.19
C ALA A 205 2.63 30.51 0.70
N ARG A 206 2.18 29.48 -0.04
CA ARG A 206 0.79 29.36 -0.50
C ARG A 206 -0.16 28.80 0.55
N ILE A 207 0.36 28.16 1.59
CA ILE A 207 -0.48 27.53 2.61
C ILE A 207 -1.20 28.63 3.41
N LYS A 208 -2.53 28.55 3.42
CA LYS A 208 -3.44 29.48 4.11
C LYS A 208 -3.89 28.96 5.46
N ALA A 209 -4.10 27.65 5.58
CA ALA A 209 -4.45 27.03 6.84
C ALA A 209 -4.00 25.58 6.92
N VAL A 210 -3.76 25.12 8.15
CA VAL A 210 -3.41 23.74 8.47
C VAL A 210 -4.32 23.22 9.57
N GLY A 211 -5.15 22.23 9.22
CA GLY A 211 -5.90 21.44 10.18
C GLY A 211 -5.00 20.40 10.84
N MET A 212 -4.97 20.37 12.16
CA MET A 212 -4.12 19.41 12.91
C MET A 212 -4.69 19.07 14.29
N ASP A 213 -4.12 18.04 14.91
CA ASP A 213 -4.32 17.80 16.34
C ASP A 213 -3.58 18.85 17.19
N MET A 214 -3.73 18.80 18.51
CA MET A 214 -3.04 19.74 19.42
C MET A 214 -1.58 19.35 19.71
N ASN A 215 -0.89 18.70 18.76
CA ASN A 215 0.53 18.37 18.91
C ASN A 215 1.40 19.62 18.74
N HIS A 216 2.12 19.96 19.81
CA HIS A 216 2.98 21.15 19.85
C HIS A 216 4.10 21.12 18.79
N ALA A 217 4.61 19.94 18.43
CA ALA A 217 5.67 19.81 17.43
C ALA A 217 5.19 20.22 16.02
N PHE A 218 3.97 19.82 15.65
CA PHE A 218 3.38 20.16 14.35
C PHE A 218 3.07 21.65 14.28
N ALA A 219 2.47 22.21 15.33
CA ALA A 219 2.19 23.64 15.41
C ALA A 219 3.47 24.49 15.32
N ALA A 220 4.58 24.03 15.92
CA ALA A 220 5.87 24.70 15.81
C ALA A 220 6.44 24.68 14.38
N GLU A 221 6.34 23.54 13.67
CA GLU A 221 6.79 23.45 12.28
C GLU A 221 5.93 24.26 11.32
N VAL A 222 4.61 24.29 11.52
CA VAL A 222 3.73 25.13 10.70
C VAL A 222 4.04 26.60 10.91
N ARG A 223 4.20 27.07 12.15
CA ARG A 223 4.60 28.47 12.41
C ARG A 223 5.96 28.82 11.83
N HIS A 224 6.89 27.86 11.79
CA HIS A 224 8.22 28.09 11.25
C HIS A 224 8.24 28.17 9.72
N ASN A 225 7.60 27.21 9.04
CA ASN A 225 7.67 27.08 7.59
C ASN A 225 6.56 27.86 6.87
N CYS A 226 5.39 28.00 7.49
CA CYS A 226 4.20 28.64 6.93
C CYS A 226 3.68 29.71 7.91
N PRO A 227 4.44 30.79 8.20
CA PRO A 227 4.08 31.77 9.22
C PRO A 227 2.77 32.51 8.94
N GLN A 228 2.34 32.58 7.67
CA GLN A 228 1.07 33.16 7.27
C GLN A 228 -0.14 32.22 7.41
N ALA A 229 0.08 30.93 7.67
CA ALA A 229 -0.99 29.94 7.73
C ALA A 229 -1.68 29.92 9.09
N GLU A 230 -3.01 29.87 9.08
CA GLU A 230 -3.83 29.69 10.27
C GLU A 230 -3.80 28.23 10.75
N ILE A 231 -3.56 28.03 12.04
CA ILE A 231 -3.62 26.69 12.65
C ILE A 231 -5.04 26.44 13.13
N VAL A 232 -5.68 25.42 12.56
CA VAL A 232 -7.05 25.02 12.91
C VAL A 232 -6.98 23.70 13.66
N TYR A 233 -7.30 23.71 14.95
CA TYR A 233 -7.34 22.48 15.73
C TYR A 233 -8.60 21.67 15.44
N ASP A 234 -8.44 20.36 15.32
CA ASP A 234 -9.56 19.44 15.18
C ASP A 234 -10.46 19.46 16.43
N LEU A 235 -11.74 19.79 16.21
CA LEU A 235 -12.77 19.85 17.24
C LEU A 235 -12.91 18.53 18.01
N PHE A 236 -12.76 17.38 17.36
CA PHE A 236 -12.84 16.09 18.03
C PHE A 236 -11.80 15.98 19.15
N HIS A 237 -10.55 16.32 18.82
CA HIS A 237 -9.44 16.30 19.77
C HIS A 237 -9.62 17.34 20.89
N VAL A 238 -10.13 18.53 20.57
CA VAL A 238 -10.44 19.57 21.57
C VAL A 238 -11.49 19.08 22.57
N VAL A 239 -12.61 18.54 22.07
CA VAL A 239 -13.70 18.03 22.92
C VAL A 239 -13.26 16.82 23.73
N ALA A 240 -12.50 15.90 23.11
CA ALA A 240 -11.96 14.72 23.80
C ALA A 240 -11.02 15.11 24.95
N ASN A 241 -10.10 16.06 24.72
CA ASN A 241 -9.22 16.57 25.76
C ASN A 241 -9.98 17.31 26.84
N TYR A 242 -10.99 18.13 26.51
CA TYR A 242 -11.84 18.78 27.50
C TYR A 242 -12.57 17.76 28.39
N GLY A 243 -13.16 16.73 27.78
CA GLY A 243 -13.82 15.65 28.50
C GLY A 243 -12.88 14.89 29.46
N LYS A 244 -11.65 14.63 29.03
CA LYS A 244 -10.65 13.89 29.81
C LYS A 244 -9.98 14.74 30.89
N GLU A 245 -9.53 15.95 30.56
CA GLU A 245 -8.72 16.79 31.44
C GLU A 245 -9.57 17.63 32.40
N VAL A 246 -10.79 18.03 31.98
CA VAL A 246 -11.67 18.89 32.79
C VAL A 246 -12.81 18.09 33.43
N VAL A 247 -13.67 17.50 32.61
CA VAL A 247 -14.90 16.83 33.11
C VAL A 247 -14.55 15.65 34.02
N ASP A 248 -13.58 14.83 33.60
CA ASP A 248 -13.12 13.68 34.40
C ASP A 248 -12.40 14.11 35.69
N ALA A 249 -11.60 15.18 35.66
CA ALA A 249 -10.93 15.70 36.86
C ALA A 249 -11.93 16.23 37.90
N ILE A 250 -12.94 16.98 37.47
CA ILE A 250 -14.03 17.45 38.34
C ILE A 250 -14.79 16.26 38.91
N ARG A 251 -15.18 15.29 38.06
CA ARG A 251 -15.88 14.07 38.49
C ARG A 251 -15.09 13.29 39.55
N VAL A 252 -13.77 13.17 39.39
CA VAL A 252 -12.88 12.54 40.39
C VAL A 252 -12.86 13.34 41.69
N THR A 253 -12.78 14.66 41.60
CA THR A 253 -12.79 15.57 42.76
C THR A 253 -14.10 15.44 43.55
N GLU A 254 -15.25 15.51 42.88
CA GLU A 254 -16.56 15.34 43.52
C GLU A 254 -16.75 13.94 44.11
N ALA A 255 -16.32 12.90 43.39
CA ALA A 255 -16.34 11.54 43.93
C ALA A 255 -15.48 11.42 45.20
N ASN A 256 -14.36 12.14 45.28
CA ASN A 256 -13.49 12.18 46.45
C ASN A 256 -14.10 12.93 47.64
N ARG A 257 -14.84 14.02 47.40
CA ARG A 257 -15.60 14.70 48.46
C ARG A 257 -16.65 13.79 49.10
N LEU A 258 -17.28 12.93 48.30
CA LEU A 258 -18.27 11.95 48.76
C LEU A 258 -17.65 10.67 49.34
N ARG A 259 -16.41 10.68 49.83
CA ARG A 259 -15.72 9.46 50.33
C ARG A 259 -16.49 8.74 51.44
N HIS A 260 -17.24 9.48 52.24
CA HIS A 260 -18.03 8.95 53.35
C HIS A 260 -19.48 8.58 52.96
N ASP A 261 -19.97 9.06 51.81
CA ASP A 261 -21.29 8.73 51.24
C ASP A 261 -21.14 7.75 50.06
N LYS A 262 -21.11 6.46 50.40
CA LYS A 262 -20.88 5.38 49.42
C LYS A 262 -21.92 5.34 48.28
N PRO A 263 -23.24 5.47 48.53
CA PRO A 263 -24.25 5.54 47.47
C PRO A 263 -24.00 6.67 46.46
N SER A 264 -23.84 7.92 46.94
CA SER A 264 -23.67 9.08 46.06
C SER A 264 -22.34 9.04 45.32
N ARG A 265 -21.27 8.55 45.97
CA ARG A 265 -19.98 8.31 45.31
C ARG A 265 -20.07 7.30 44.16
N LYS A 266 -20.88 6.24 44.31
CA LYS A 266 -21.09 5.24 43.26
C LYS A 266 -21.79 5.85 42.04
N LEU A 267 -22.79 6.72 42.27
CA LEU A 267 -23.50 7.44 41.22
C LEU A 267 -22.56 8.32 40.39
N ILE A 268 -21.79 9.21 41.03
CA ILE A 268 -20.85 10.11 40.33
C ILE A 268 -19.78 9.34 39.55
N LYS A 269 -19.29 8.21 40.10
CA LYS A 269 -18.35 7.36 39.38
C LYS A 269 -18.96 6.74 38.11
N GLY A 270 -20.23 6.34 38.16
CA GLY A 270 -20.96 5.77 37.02
C GLY A 270 -21.37 6.80 35.95
N ALA A 271 -21.46 8.09 36.32
CA ALA A 271 -21.97 9.14 35.45
C ALA A 271 -21.03 9.59 34.31
N LYS A 272 -19.80 9.05 34.20
CA LYS A 272 -18.80 9.50 33.22
C LYS A 272 -19.36 9.59 31.79
N TRP A 273 -20.00 8.53 31.31
CA TRP A 273 -20.52 8.48 29.94
C TRP A 273 -21.75 9.37 29.72
N LEU A 274 -22.49 9.72 30.78
CA LEU A 274 -23.58 10.68 30.71
C LEU A 274 -23.04 12.11 30.55
N LEU A 275 -21.98 12.44 31.29
CA LEU A 275 -21.33 13.77 31.24
C LEU A 275 -20.60 14.03 29.92
N LEU A 276 -20.17 12.98 29.22
CA LEU A 276 -19.49 13.08 27.93
C LEU A 276 -20.44 13.00 26.73
N ARG A 277 -21.74 12.74 26.94
CA ARG A 277 -22.74 12.69 25.87
C ARG A 277 -23.33 14.07 25.60
N ASN A 278 -23.59 14.34 24.33
CA ASN A 278 -24.39 15.49 23.94
C ASN A 278 -25.81 15.33 24.52
N LYS A 279 -26.40 16.41 25.03
CA LYS A 279 -27.74 16.44 25.65
C LYS A 279 -28.81 15.80 24.77
N ALA A 280 -28.75 16.02 23.46
CA ALA A 280 -29.70 15.44 22.50
C ALA A 280 -29.62 13.90 22.40
N ASN A 281 -28.50 13.29 22.83
CA ASN A 281 -28.25 11.85 22.76
C ASN A 281 -28.44 11.16 24.13
N LEU A 282 -28.99 11.87 25.12
CA LEU A 282 -29.38 11.30 26.39
C LEU A 282 -30.78 10.69 26.24
N VAL A 283 -30.82 9.38 25.95
CA VAL A 283 -32.08 8.63 25.95
C VAL A 283 -32.48 8.41 27.40
N MET A 284 -33.62 8.95 27.82
CA MET A 284 -34.22 8.60 29.10
C MET A 284 -34.86 7.22 28.96
N THR A 285 -34.11 6.18 29.29
CA THR A 285 -34.70 4.88 29.59
C THR A 285 -35.45 5.03 30.90
N HIS A 286 -36.77 5.08 30.80
CA HIS A 286 -37.70 4.90 31.92
C HIS A 286 -37.59 3.48 32.49
#